data_AF-A0A8H3J1Y9-F1
#
_entry.id   AF-A0A8H3J1Y9-F1
#
_cell.length_a   1.000
_cell.length_b   1.000
_cell.length_c   1.000
_cell.angle_alpha   90.00
_cell.angle_beta   90.00
_cell.angle_gamma   90.00
#
_symmetry.space_group_name_H-M   'P 1'
#
loop_
_entity.id
_entity.type
_entity.pdbx_description
1 polymer ?
#
loop_
_entity_poly.entity_id
_entity_poly.type
_entity_poly.pdbx_seq_one_letter_code
_entity_poly.pdbx_strand_id
1 'polypeptide(L)'
;MTAPDSSNPDINRDSPPRRSLIGTYPNHWLHSSSPSSFDLTRPAPPEYALPSPKESISLSTTTTPIVLSPSKTALVIIDMQNFFLSTYLGRPADGAGNKAKGRLLDTSIPAARKAGIQIIWLNWGLTDEEIEHMPPSTRRAFGFEAALEGEGTKKSLPAIDAHGVNQAAAEQFVQEKGGVLKEKELTENGKPKRIYKGLGSDIGPVKIEDGKVVDAGRLLMRGTWNAALPPALDAAYKEGQSLEEKPDAWIHKNRMSGLWGAATPCTEYLEQEGIKTLLFAGVNTDQCVAGSLQDAFTKGWDCILIKDACGTTSPDSARECVEFNSARTWGFVTDSIGLEKGVKAMLEAR
;
A
#
# COMPACT_ATOMS: atom_id res chain seq x y z
N MET A 1 23.25 -13.36 -1.88
CA MET A 1 22.61 -14.64 -1.54
C MET A 1 23.70 -15.68 -1.38
N THR A 2 24.06 -16.01 -0.15
CA THR A 2 24.93 -17.17 0.12
C THR A 2 24.09 -18.43 -0.05
N ALA A 3 24.65 -19.43 -0.75
CA ALA A 3 24.06 -20.77 -0.81
C ALA A 3 23.83 -21.29 0.61
N PRO A 4 22.81 -22.13 0.86
CA PRO A 4 22.62 -22.74 2.17
C PRO A 4 23.89 -23.52 2.53
N ASP A 5 24.45 -23.19 3.68
CA ASP A 5 25.61 -23.88 4.26
C ASP A 5 25.25 -25.36 4.44
N SER A 6 25.89 -26.21 3.63
CA SER A 6 25.67 -27.65 3.59
C SER A 6 26.27 -28.38 4.79
N SER A 7 26.84 -27.67 5.76
CA SER A 7 27.64 -28.26 6.85
C SER A 7 26.95 -28.34 8.21
N ASN A 8 25.69 -27.91 8.40
CA ASN A 8 25.03 -28.01 9.70
C ASN A 8 24.69 -29.48 10.04
N PRO A 9 25.40 -30.13 10.98
CA PRO A 9 25.27 -31.56 11.27
C PRO A 9 24.01 -31.91 12.09
N ASP A 10 23.28 -30.91 12.61
CA ASP A 10 22.10 -31.11 13.45
C ASP A 10 20.78 -31.26 12.67
N ILE A 11 20.81 -31.14 11.33
CA ILE A 11 19.61 -31.33 10.51
C ILE A 11 19.55 -32.79 10.06
N ASN A 12 18.94 -33.65 10.90
CA ASN A 12 18.61 -35.02 10.52
C ASN A 12 17.52 -35.01 9.43
N ARG A 13 17.97 -35.14 8.16
CA ARG A 13 17.12 -35.13 6.96
C ARG A 13 16.24 -36.38 6.80
N ASP A 14 16.45 -37.41 7.61
CA ASP A 14 15.65 -38.66 7.64
C ASP A 14 14.53 -38.64 8.70
N SER A 15 14.26 -37.50 9.33
CA SER A 15 13.14 -37.37 10.26
C SER A 15 11.78 -37.55 9.54
N PRO A 16 10.82 -38.29 10.10
CA PRO A 16 9.50 -38.45 9.50
C PRO A 16 8.80 -37.08 9.35
N PRO A 17 7.93 -36.89 8.34
CA PRO A 17 7.14 -35.67 8.16
C PRO A 17 6.38 -35.32 9.44
N ARG A 18 6.50 -34.06 9.88
CA ARG A 18 5.83 -33.55 11.08
C ARG A 18 4.74 -32.59 10.69
N ARG A 19 3.63 -32.64 11.43
CA ARG A 19 2.57 -31.63 11.40
C ARG A 19 2.52 -30.93 12.75
N SER A 20 2.34 -29.62 12.74
CA SER A 20 2.23 -28.80 13.95
C SER A 20 1.04 -27.87 13.86
N LEU A 21 0.33 -27.72 14.97
CA LEU A 21 -0.63 -26.64 15.19
C LEU A 21 0.12 -25.44 15.78
N ILE A 22 -0.02 -24.27 15.17
CA ILE A 22 0.55 -23.01 15.66
C ILE A 22 -0.62 -22.15 16.14
N GLY A 23 -0.63 -21.76 17.41
CA GLY A 23 -1.76 -21.04 18.03
C GLY A 23 -2.86 -21.98 18.52
N THR A 24 -4.06 -21.43 18.74
CA THR A 24 -5.22 -22.16 19.28
C THR A 24 -6.50 -21.75 18.56
N TYR A 25 -7.51 -22.63 18.52
CA TYR A 25 -8.80 -22.28 17.90
C TYR A 25 -9.41 -21.03 18.58
N PRO A 26 -9.98 -20.07 17.81
CA PRO A 26 -10.14 -20.08 16.35
C PRO A 26 -8.94 -19.52 15.56
N ASN A 27 -7.93 -18.95 16.22
CA ASN A 27 -6.79 -18.30 15.56
C ASN A 27 -5.52 -19.19 15.56
N HIS A 28 -5.40 -20.01 14.52
CA HIS A 28 -4.31 -20.97 14.40
C HIS A 28 -3.87 -21.17 12.94
N TRP A 29 -2.64 -21.63 12.75
CA TRP A 29 -2.16 -22.16 11.48
C TRP A 29 -1.78 -23.64 11.63
N LEU A 30 -1.73 -24.36 10.52
CA LEU A 30 -1.07 -25.67 10.47
C LEU A 30 0.26 -25.53 9.74
N HIS A 31 1.26 -26.27 10.19
CA HIS A 31 2.54 -26.38 9.49
C HIS A 31 2.79 -27.84 9.13
N SER A 32 3.23 -28.09 7.89
CA SER A 32 3.79 -29.38 7.46
C SER A 32 5.28 -29.22 7.24
N SER A 33 6.11 -30.19 7.64
CA SER A 33 7.56 -30.16 7.40
C SER A 33 7.99 -30.79 6.07
N SER A 34 7.11 -31.54 5.40
CA SER A 34 7.43 -32.21 4.12
C SER A 34 6.20 -32.37 3.22
N PRO A 35 6.09 -31.61 2.12
CA PRO A 35 6.89 -30.42 1.85
C PRO A 35 6.64 -29.34 2.92
N SER A 36 7.65 -28.51 3.21
CA SER A 36 7.50 -27.42 4.17
C SER A 36 6.46 -26.41 3.68
N SER A 37 5.41 -26.19 4.46
CA SER A 37 4.31 -25.26 4.13
C SER A 37 3.54 -24.82 5.36
N PHE A 38 2.93 -23.64 5.28
CA PHE A 38 1.96 -23.17 6.27
C PHE A 38 0.56 -23.12 5.66
N ASP A 39 -0.43 -23.61 6.39
CA ASP A 39 -1.84 -23.52 6.06
C ASP A 39 -2.50 -22.49 6.98
N LEU A 40 -2.92 -21.39 6.36
CA LEU A 40 -3.55 -20.23 6.99
C LEU A 40 -5.09 -20.31 6.92
N THR A 41 -5.67 -21.38 6.36
CA THR A 41 -7.12 -21.49 6.12
C THR A 41 -7.94 -21.64 7.40
N ARG A 42 -7.30 -21.98 8.53
CA ARG A 42 -7.92 -22.21 9.85
C ARG A 42 -9.03 -23.26 9.80
N PRO A 43 -8.73 -24.52 9.43
CA PRO A 43 -9.73 -25.59 9.45
C PRO A 43 -10.21 -25.86 10.87
N ALA A 44 -11.48 -26.21 11.04
CA ALA A 44 -12.06 -26.41 12.37
C ALA A 44 -11.53 -27.69 13.05
N PRO A 45 -11.40 -27.70 14.39
CA PRO A 45 -11.19 -28.93 15.17
C PRO A 45 -12.43 -29.85 15.09
N PRO A 46 -12.30 -31.14 15.43
CA PRO A 46 -11.08 -31.81 15.91
C PRO A 46 -10.14 -32.28 14.79
N GLU A 47 -10.61 -32.31 13.55
CA GLU A 47 -9.92 -32.99 12.45
C GLU A 47 -8.78 -32.16 11.83
N TYR A 48 -8.86 -30.83 11.89
CA TYR A 48 -7.91 -29.93 11.22
C TYR A 48 -7.63 -30.40 9.78
N ALA A 49 -8.73 -30.65 9.06
CA ALA A 49 -8.71 -31.22 7.71
C ALA A 49 -7.87 -30.35 6.78
N LEU A 50 -7.15 -31.00 5.85
CA LEU A 50 -6.42 -30.26 4.83
C LEU A 50 -7.40 -29.49 3.94
N PRO A 51 -7.07 -28.25 3.55
CA PRO A 51 -7.95 -27.45 2.73
C PRO A 51 -8.11 -28.07 1.34
N SER A 52 -9.33 -28.03 0.82
CA SER A 52 -9.62 -28.48 -0.53
C SER A 52 -8.87 -27.61 -1.55
N PRO A 53 -8.13 -28.19 -2.51
CA PRO A 53 -7.51 -27.43 -3.59
C PRO A 53 -8.50 -26.61 -4.44
N LYS A 54 -9.80 -26.95 -4.41
CA LYS A 54 -10.87 -26.23 -5.12
C LYS A 54 -11.29 -24.93 -4.43
N GLU A 55 -10.99 -24.81 -3.13
CA GLU A 55 -11.47 -23.77 -2.22
C GLU A 55 -10.32 -23.03 -1.52
N SER A 56 -9.07 -23.33 -1.90
CA SER A 56 -7.88 -22.74 -1.32
C SER A 56 -6.83 -22.43 -2.38
N ILE A 57 -6.01 -21.41 -2.10
CA ILE A 57 -4.94 -20.96 -2.98
C ILE A 57 -3.61 -21.34 -2.34
N SER A 58 -2.83 -22.13 -3.07
CA SER A 58 -1.42 -22.39 -2.74
C SER A 58 -0.55 -21.30 -3.37
N LEU A 59 0.17 -20.53 -2.54
CA LEU A 59 1.07 -19.47 -2.96
C LEU A 59 2.51 -19.85 -2.70
N SER A 60 3.35 -19.71 -3.74
CA SER A 60 4.80 -19.64 -3.55
C SER A 60 5.16 -18.29 -2.92
N THR A 61 6.07 -18.31 -1.96
CA THR A 61 6.62 -17.12 -1.32
C THR A 61 8.15 -17.11 -1.46
N THR A 62 8.80 -16.03 -1.05
CA THR A 62 10.27 -15.94 -1.02
C THR A 62 10.92 -16.81 0.06
N THR A 63 10.14 -17.39 0.98
CA THR A 63 10.61 -18.25 2.07
C THR A 63 9.97 -19.62 2.03
N THR A 64 8.74 -19.75 2.53
CA THR A 64 8.01 -21.01 2.64
C THR A 64 6.62 -20.88 1.99
N PRO A 65 6.21 -21.83 1.13
CA PRO A 65 4.87 -21.81 0.55
C PRO A 65 3.76 -21.73 1.61
N ILE A 66 2.67 -21.06 1.25
CA ILE A 66 1.50 -20.92 2.11
C ILE A 66 0.23 -21.36 1.38
N VAL A 67 -0.78 -21.75 2.14
CA VAL A 67 -2.14 -22.00 1.65
C VAL A 67 -3.09 -21.05 2.35
N LEU A 68 -3.94 -20.36 1.59
CA LEU A 68 -4.95 -19.43 2.11
C LEU A 68 -6.34 -19.70 1.57
N SER A 69 -7.37 -19.22 2.29
CA SER A 69 -8.76 -19.32 1.86
C SER A 69 -9.19 -18.00 1.22
N PRO A 70 -9.64 -17.98 -0.05
CA PRO A 70 -10.10 -16.76 -0.71
C PRO A 70 -11.18 -16.02 0.08
N SER A 71 -12.15 -16.77 0.63
CA SER A 71 -13.28 -16.22 1.39
C SER A 71 -12.88 -15.48 2.67
N LYS A 72 -11.70 -15.75 3.22
CA LYS A 72 -11.14 -15.10 4.42
C LYS A 72 -9.99 -14.15 4.09
N THR A 73 -9.80 -13.83 2.81
CA THR A 73 -8.67 -13.03 2.31
C THR A 73 -9.16 -11.74 1.69
N ALA A 74 -8.42 -10.65 1.92
CA ALA A 74 -8.60 -9.39 1.21
C ALA A 74 -7.32 -8.94 0.50
N LEU A 75 -7.47 -8.39 -0.71
CA LEU A 75 -6.44 -7.61 -1.40
C LEU A 75 -6.62 -6.13 -1.00
N VAL A 76 -5.66 -5.61 -0.25
CA VAL A 76 -5.64 -4.22 0.22
C VAL A 76 -4.74 -3.39 -0.69
N ILE A 77 -5.35 -2.55 -1.52
CA ILE A 77 -4.70 -1.66 -2.49
C ILE A 77 -4.55 -0.28 -1.86
N ILE A 78 -3.31 0.14 -1.61
CA ILE A 78 -3.02 1.32 -0.79
C ILE A 78 -2.60 2.52 -1.65
N ASP A 79 -3.30 3.63 -1.46
CA ASP A 79 -2.94 4.99 -1.92
C ASP A 79 -2.57 5.12 -3.40
N MET A 80 -3.23 4.37 -4.28
CA MET A 80 -2.98 4.43 -5.73
C MET A 80 -3.64 5.65 -6.39
N GLN A 81 -3.43 6.84 -5.82
CA GLN A 81 -4.07 8.11 -6.16
C GLN A 81 -3.18 8.97 -7.07
N ASN A 82 -3.78 9.96 -7.75
CA ASN A 82 -3.08 10.88 -8.65
C ASN A 82 -1.89 11.57 -7.97
N PHE A 83 -2.00 11.96 -6.70
CA PHE A 83 -0.90 12.58 -5.97
C PHE A 83 0.39 11.73 -5.96
N PHE A 84 0.24 10.41 -5.88
CA PHE A 84 1.35 9.46 -5.81
C PHE A 84 1.81 8.96 -7.18
N LEU A 85 0.94 8.98 -8.19
CA LEU A 85 1.18 8.33 -9.49
C LEU A 85 1.25 9.27 -10.69
N SER A 86 0.64 10.45 -10.61
CA SER A 86 0.44 11.33 -11.77
C SER A 86 1.72 12.02 -12.23
N THR A 87 2.02 11.90 -13.52
CA THR A 87 3.12 12.60 -14.17
C THR A 87 2.94 14.12 -14.14
N TYR A 88 1.70 14.58 -14.12
CA TYR A 88 1.35 16.01 -14.00
C TYR A 88 1.67 16.60 -12.63
N LEU A 89 1.82 15.74 -11.61
CA LEU A 89 2.28 16.09 -10.27
C LEU A 89 3.77 15.73 -10.05
N GLY A 90 4.51 15.53 -11.15
CA GLY A 90 5.95 15.29 -11.13
C GLY A 90 6.36 13.88 -10.74
N ARG A 91 5.49 12.88 -10.96
CA ARG A 91 5.81 11.45 -10.77
C ARG A 91 6.36 10.84 -12.07
N PRO A 92 7.40 10.00 -12.05
CA PRO A 92 7.89 9.37 -13.27
C PRO A 92 6.86 8.41 -13.87
N ALA A 93 6.66 8.46 -15.18
CA ALA A 93 5.71 7.59 -15.89
C ALA A 93 6.09 6.10 -15.77
N ASP A 94 7.39 5.81 -15.74
CA ASP A 94 8.01 4.50 -15.59
C ASP A 94 8.53 4.24 -14.15
N GLY A 95 8.13 5.08 -13.20
CA GLY A 95 8.50 4.98 -11.80
C GLY A 95 7.89 3.74 -11.12
N ALA A 96 8.44 3.35 -9.98
CA ALA A 96 8.02 2.15 -9.25
C ALA A 96 6.51 2.11 -8.96
N GLY A 97 5.90 3.24 -8.57
CA GLY A 97 4.45 3.31 -8.36
C GLY A 97 3.62 3.06 -9.62
N ASN A 98 4.04 3.56 -10.80
CA ASN A 98 3.35 3.30 -12.05
C ASN A 98 3.57 1.86 -12.57
N LYS A 99 4.73 1.25 -12.27
CA LYS A 99 4.95 -0.19 -12.50
C LYS A 99 4.05 -1.05 -11.62
N ALA A 100 3.93 -0.70 -10.34
CA ALA A 100 2.99 -1.34 -9.40
C ALA A 100 1.53 -1.22 -9.86
N LYS A 101 1.13 -0.04 -10.35
CA LYS A 101 -0.18 0.18 -11.00
C LYS A 101 -0.43 -0.82 -12.14
N GLY A 102 0.57 -1.03 -13.00
CA GLY A 102 0.50 -2.02 -14.07
C GLY A 102 0.25 -3.43 -13.52
N ARG A 103 1.05 -3.88 -12.55
CA ARG A 103 0.86 -5.21 -11.90
C ARG A 103 -0.49 -5.35 -11.19
N LEU A 104 -1.05 -4.28 -10.64
CA LEU A 104 -2.39 -4.32 -10.08
C LEU A 104 -3.45 -4.60 -11.15
N LEU A 105 -3.42 -3.83 -12.24
CA LEU A 105 -4.39 -3.91 -13.33
C LEU A 105 -4.28 -5.21 -14.13
N ASP A 106 -3.05 -5.62 -14.44
CA ASP A 106 -2.80 -6.72 -15.37
C ASP A 106 -2.97 -8.10 -14.70
N THR A 107 -2.63 -8.21 -13.41
CA THR A 107 -2.54 -9.52 -12.74
C THR A 107 -3.28 -9.57 -11.40
N SER A 108 -2.97 -8.66 -10.46
CA SER A 108 -3.41 -8.82 -9.07
C SER A 108 -4.92 -8.66 -8.88
N ILE A 109 -5.53 -7.60 -9.44
CA ILE A 109 -6.98 -7.36 -9.38
C ILE A 109 -7.75 -8.47 -10.12
N PRO A 110 -7.41 -8.83 -11.38
CA PRO A 110 -8.09 -9.93 -12.06
C PRO A 110 -8.00 -11.27 -11.32
N ALA A 111 -6.83 -11.60 -10.74
CA ALA A 111 -6.65 -12.83 -9.98
C ALA A 111 -7.50 -12.83 -8.70
N ALA A 112 -7.51 -11.73 -7.94
CA ALA A 112 -8.31 -11.60 -6.74
C ALA A 112 -9.81 -11.77 -7.03
N ARG A 113 -10.34 -11.09 -8.07
CA ARG A 113 -11.75 -11.21 -8.48
C ARG A 113 -12.13 -12.62 -8.87
N LYS A 114 -11.33 -13.27 -9.72
CA LYS A 114 -11.57 -14.66 -10.15
C LYS A 114 -11.60 -15.65 -8.99
N ALA A 115 -10.86 -15.38 -7.92
CA ALA A 115 -10.84 -16.21 -6.73
C ALA A 115 -11.96 -15.92 -5.72
N GLY A 116 -12.69 -14.80 -5.86
CA GLY A 116 -13.62 -14.31 -4.84
C GLY A 116 -12.92 -13.70 -3.61
N ILE A 117 -11.70 -13.17 -3.79
CA ILE A 117 -10.99 -12.41 -2.76
C ILE A 117 -11.60 -11.00 -2.69
N GLN A 118 -11.90 -10.54 -1.47
CA GLN A 118 -12.40 -9.17 -1.25
C GLN A 118 -11.33 -8.14 -1.65
N ILE A 119 -11.68 -7.14 -2.44
CA ILE A 119 -10.76 -6.03 -2.75
C ILE A 119 -11.13 -4.82 -1.89
N ILE A 120 -10.11 -4.18 -1.30
CA ILE A 120 -10.25 -2.97 -0.48
C ILE A 120 -9.32 -1.90 -1.03
N TRP A 121 -9.90 -0.78 -1.45
CA TRP A 121 -9.20 0.43 -1.86
C TRP A 121 -9.01 1.32 -0.63
N LEU A 122 -7.83 1.25 -0.03
CA LEU A 122 -7.48 1.93 1.21
C LEU A 122 -6.66 3.19 0.90
N ASN A 123 -7.31 4.34 0.90
CA ASN A 123 -6.74 5.56 0.33
C ASN A 123 -6.72 6.71 1.34
N TRP A 124 -5.72 7.59 1.24
CA TRP A 124 -5.80 8.89 1.89
C TRP A 124 -7.09 9.61 1.48
N GLY A 125 -7.78 10.17 2.45
CA GLY A 125 -8.94 11.02 2.19
C GLY A 125 -9.31 11.78 3.43
N LEU A 126 -8.84 13.01 3.50
CA LEU A 126 -8.90 13.84 4.68
C LEU A 126 -10.15 14.74 4.66
N THR A 127 -10.70 14.92 5.84
CA THR A 127 -11.69 15.95 6.19
C THR A 127 -10.99 17.14 6.86
N ASP A 128 -11.69 18.27 6.97
CA ASP A 128 -11.14 19.45 7.64
C ASP A 128 -10.85 19.19 9.13
N GLU A 129 -11.73 18.45 9.80
CA GLU A 129 -11.55 18.03 11.20
C GLU A 129 -10.27 17.18 11.37
N GLU A 130 -10.00 16.26 10.44
CA GLU A 130 -8.80 15.42 10.50
C GLU A 130 -7.51 16.23 10.27
N ILE A 131 -7.58 17.28 9.45
CA ILE A 131 -6.45 18.21 9.25
C ILE A 131 -6.17 19.03 10.50
N GLU A 132 -7.22 19.53 11.16
CA GLU A 132 -7.11 20.31 12.39
C GLU A 132 -6.42 19.52 13.51
N HIS A 133 -6.74 18.23 13.62
CA HIS A 133 -6.20 17.33 14.65
C HIS A 133 -4.99 16.50 14.17
N MET A 134 -4.44 16.82 12.99
CA MET A 134 -3.34 16.05 12.40
C MET A 134 -2.04 16.27 13.21
N PRO A 135 -1.39 15.20 13.71
CA PRO A 135 -0.15 15.33 14.47
C PRO A 135 0.95 15.99 13.63
N PRO A 136 1.78 16.88 14.23
CA PRO A 136 2.89 17.52 13.52
C PRO A 136 3.85 16.53 12.85
N SER A 137 4.10 15.38 13.47
CA SER A 137 4.94 14.31 12.92
C SER A 137 4.40 13.75 11.60
N THR A 138 3.07 13.67 11.47
CA THR A 138 2.42 13.24 10.22
C THR A 138 2.46 14.36 9.18
N ARG A 139 2.12 15.59 9.57
CA ARG A 139 2.15 16.75 8.65
C ARG A 139 3.53 16.95 8.04
N ARG A 140 4.59 16.82 8.86
CA ARG A 140 5.99 16.95 8.43
C ARG A 140 6.34 16.07 7.23
N ALA A 141 5.76 14.88 7.10
CA ALA A 141 6.05 13.96 6.02
C ALA A 141 5.52 14.43 4.65
N PHE A 142 4.55 15.35 4.63
CA PHE A 142 3.87 15.84 3.43
C PHE A 142 4.20 17.31 3.10
N GLY A 143 5.23 17.84 3.75
CA GLY A 143 5.58 19.25 3.67
C GLY A 143 4.81 20.13 4.65
N PHE A 144 5.33 21.32 4.92
CA PHE A 144 4.68 22.32 5.78
C PHE A 144 5.11 23.73 5.37
N GLU A 145 4.26 24.71 5.67
CA GLU A 145 4.59 26.12 5.50
C GLU A 145 5.66 26.54 6.52
N ALA A 146 6.64 27.32 6.06
CA ALA A 146 7.66 27.93 6.91
C ALA A 146 7.50 29.45 6.92
N ALA A 147 8.13 30.14 7.86
CA ALA A 147 8.24 31.60 7.88
C ALA A 147 9.70 32.00 8.13
N LEU A 148 10.08 33.21 7.72
CA LEU A 148 11.42 33.74 8.00
C LEU A 148 11.63 33.86 9.51
N GLU A 149 12.83 33.48 9.98
CA GLU A 149 13.22 33.67 11.37
C GLU A 149 13.12 35.15 11.76
N GLY A 150 12.45 35.44 12.88
CA GLY A 150 12.25 36.81 13.38
C GLY A 150 11.02 37.55 12.84
N GLU A 151 10.34 37.08 11.79
CA GLU A 151 9.14 37.74 11.23
C GLU A 151 7.81 37.20 11.79
N GLY A 152 7.86 36.23 12.72
CA GLY A 152 6.68 35.50 13.20
C GLY A 152 6.04 34.64 12.08
N THR A 153 5.02 33.86 12.40
CA THR A 153 4.38 32.90 11.46
C THR A 153 3.60 33.55 10.30
N LYS A 154 3.73 34.86 10.07
CA LYS A 154 2.83 35.65 9.21
C LYS A 154 3.27 35.81 7.74
N LYS A 155 4.42 35.28 7.33
CA LYS A 155 4.85 35.26 5.93
C LYS A 155 5.20 33.84 5.50
N SER A 156 4.28 33.20 4.76
CA SER A 156 4.43 31.84 4.25
C SER A 156 5.54 31.75 3.20
N LEU A 157 6.65 31.13 3.57
CA LEU A 157 7.69 30.65 2.67
C LEU A 157 7.30 29.30 2.07
N PRO A 158 7.92 28.90 0.94
CA PRO A 158 7.68 27.62 0.30
C PRO A 158 7.77 26.41 1.23
N ALA A 159 7.09 25.34 0.82
CA ALA A 159 7.03 24.08 1.55
C ALA A 159 8.42 23.52 1.87
N ILE A 160 8.69 23.32 3.16
CA ILE A 160 9.81 22.50 3.63
C ILE A 160 9.26 21.09 3.83
N ASP A 161 9.89 20.07 3.24
CA ASP A 161 9.60 18.66 3.56
C ASP A 161 10.68 18.08 4.49
N ALA A 162 10.55 16.80 4.87
CA ALA A 162 11.52 16.13 5.74
C ALA A 162 12.95 16.05 5.15
N HIS A 163 13.15 16.42 3.89
CA HIS A 163 14.41 16.46 3.17
C HIS A 163 14.93 17.89 2.91
N GLY A 164 14.24 18.92 3.39
CA GLY A 164 14.66 20.33 3.31
C GLY A 164 13.67 21.22 2.59
N VAL A 165 14.10 22.42 2.17
CA VAL A 165 13.29 23.26 1.26
C VAL A 165 13.06 22.43 0.01
N ASN A 166 11.80 22.23 -0.35
CA ASN A 166 11.50 21.59 -1.60
C ASN A 166 12.22 22.37 -2.70
N GLN A 167 13.24 21.79 -3.34
CA GLN A 167 14.20 22.53 -4.18
C GLN A 167 13.50 23.25 -5.34
N ALA A 168 12.39 22.67 -5.77
CA ALA A 168 11.41 23.24 -6.68
C ALA A 168 10.78 24.55 -6.19
N ALA A 169 10.54 24.64 -4.90
CA ALA A 169 9.94 25.76 -4.23
C ALA A 169 10.93 26.89 -3.96
N ALA A 170 12.22 26.62 -3.74
CA ALA A 170 13.22 27.69 -3.65
C ALA A 170 13.44 28.42 -4.99
N GLU A 171 13.36 27.71 -6.12
CA GLU A 171 13.64 28.27 -7.46
C GLU A 171 12.47 29.07 -8.05
N GLN A 172 11.27 28.95 -7.49
CA GLN A 172 10.06 29.62 -7.96
C GLN A 172 9.81 30.97 -7.31
N PHE A 173 10.70 31.52 -6.47
CA PHE A 173 10.47 32.83 -5.85
C PHE A 173 11.61 33.81 -6.14
N VAL A 174 11.25 35.06 -6.40
CA VAL A 174 12.19 36.18 -6.52
C VAL A 174 12.13 37.01 -5.25
N GLN A 175 13.29 37.41 -4.73
CA GLN A 175 13.40 38.32 -3.60
C GLN A 175 13.39 39.77 -4.11
N GLU A 176 12.29 40.51 -3.83
CA GLU A 176 12.21 41.93 -4.13
C GLU A 176 12.97 42.77 -3.08
N LYS A 177 13.35 44.01 -3.46
CA LYS A 177 13.91 44.99 -2.52
C LYS A 177 12.89 45.23 -1.40
N GLY A 178 13.17 44.68 -0.21
CA GLY A 178 12.25 44.65 0.92
C GLY A 178 12.07 43.26 1.56
N GLY A 179 12.70 42.22 1.02
CA GLY A 179 12.74 40.88 1.63
C GLY A 179 11.48 40.05 1.45
N VAL A 180 10.51 40.52 0.66
CA VAL A 180 9.28 39.78 0.35
C VAL A 180 9.56 38.85 -0.84
N LEU A 181 9.27 37.56 -0.66
CA LEU A 181 9.30 36.57 -1.74
C LEU A 181 7.96 36.59 -2.49
N LYS A 182 8.01 36.69 -3.82
CA LYS A 182 6.84 36.51 -4.71
C LYS A 182 7.07 35.35 -5.67
N GLU A 183 5.98 34.67 -6.00
CA GLU A 183 5.97 33.57 -6.98
C GLU A 183 6.42 34.08 -8.35
N LYS A 184 7.37 33.38 -8.95
CA LYS A 184 7.86 33.60 -10.31
C LYS A 184 6.86 32.91 -11.23
N GLU A 185 6.38 33.62 -12.25
CA GLU A 185 5.59 33.01 -13.33
C GLU A 185 6.28 31.72 -13.82
N LEU A 186 5.56 30.59 -13.81
CA LEU A 186 6.10 29.24 -13.96
C LEU A 186 6.96 29.04 -15.24
N THR A 187 8.28 28.97 -15.00
CA THR A 187 9.46 28.34 -15.68
C THR A 187 9.42 27.83 -17.14
N GLU A 188 10.59 27.94 -17.80
CA GLU A 188 11.04 27.15 -18.97
C GLU A 188 10.70 25.65 -18.85
N ASN A 189 10.25 25.07 -19.96
CA ASN A 189 9.84 23.66 -20.15
C ASN A 189 8.53 23.19 -19.48
N GLY A 190 7.75 24.07 -18.87
CA GLY A 190 6.30 23.87 -18.65
C GLY A 190 5.87 22.72 -17.73
N LYS A 191 6.76 22.18 -16.89
CA LYS A 191 6.43 21.16 -15.87
C LYS A 191 6.58 21.76 -14.46
N PRO A 192 5.54 21.78 -13.61
CA PRO A 192 5.64 22.32 -12.26
C PRO A 192 6.63 21.49 -11.44
N LYS A 193 7.63 22.19 -10.91
CA LYS A 193 8.55 21.69 -9.90
C LYS A 193 7.72 21.53 -8.60
N ARG A 194 7.80 20.37 -7.91
CA ARG A 194 6.90 19.98 -6.78
C ARG A 194 6.81 21.10 -5.74
N ILE A 195 5.65 21.66 -5.41
CA ILE A 195 5.48 22.47 -4.19
C ILE A 195 4.13 22.11 -3.59
N TYR A 196 4.13 21.52 -2.40
CA TYR A 196 2.90 21.25 -1.66
C TYR A 196 3.06 21.78 -0.25
N LYS A 197 2.23 22.73 0.17
CA LYS A 197 2.31 23.42 1.46
C LYS A 197 1.77 22.58 2.63
N GLY A 198 1.89 21.26 2.52
CA GLY A 198 1.39 20.29 3.49
C GLY A 198 -0.04 19.81 3.26
N LEU A 199 -0.46 18.84 4.07
CA LEU A 199 -1.80 18.25 4.01
C LEU A 199 -2.88 19.33 4.11
N GLY A 200 -3.90 19.23 3.25
CA GLY A 200 -5.02 20.15 3.21
C GLY A 200 -4.73 21.52 2.57
N SER A 201 -3.50 21.79 2.12
CA SER A 201 -3.18 22.99 1.35
C SER A 201 -3.61 22.88 -0.10
N ASP A 202 -3.92 24.00 -0.74
CA ASP A 202 -4.28 24.03 -2.16
C ASP A 202 -3.07 23.70 -3.05
N ILE A 203 -3.25 22.76 -3.98
CA ILE A 203 -2.24 22.41 -5.00
C ILE A 203 -2.31 23.38 -6.18
N GLY A 204 -3.48 23.98 -6.43
CA GLY A 204 -3.72 24.85 -7.55
C GLY A 204 -3.98 24.12 -8.89
N PRO A 205 -4.06 24.87 -9.99
CA PRO A 205 -4.36 24.32 -11.30
C PRO A 205 -3.22 23.46 -11.85
N VAL A 206 -3.57 22.30 -12.40
CA VAL A 206 -2.64 21.37 -13.05
C VAL A 206 -3.03 21.21 -14.52
N LYS A 207 -2.05 21.41 -15.41
CA LYS A 207 -2.24 21.18 -16.84
C LYS A 207 -2.03 19.69 -17.15
N ILE A 208 -3.07 19.04 -17.67
CA ILE A 208 -3.06 17.63 -18.06
C ILE A 208 -2.94 17.48 -19.59
N GLU A 209 -3.01 16.24 -20.08
CA GLU A 209 -3.08 15.90 -21.52
C GLU A 209 -4.09 16.78 -22.26
N ASP A 210 -3.80 17.03 -23.54
CA ASP A 210 -4.57 17.91 -24.43
C ASP A 210 -4.63 19.40 -24.02
N GLY A 211 -3.80 19.80 -23.06
CA GLY A 211 -3.69 21.18 -22.60
C GLY A 211 -4.84 21.63 -21.70
N LYS A 212 -5.73 20.72 -21.31
CA LYS A 212 -6.80 20.97 -20.34
C LYS A 212 -6.19 21.31 -18.98
N VAL A 213 -6.77 22.29 -18.29
CA VAL A 213 -6.43 22.62 -16.91
C VAL A 213 -7.47 22.01 -16.00
N VAL A 214 -7.01 21.28 -14.98
CA VAL A 214 -7.86 20.74 -13.91
C VAL A 214 -7.50 21.43 -12.59
N ASP A 215 -8.50 21.67 -11.77
CA ASP A 215 -8.27 22.01 -10.37
C ASP A 215 -7.82 20.75 -9.63
N ALA A 216 -6.57 20.71 -9.18
CA ALA A 216 -6.06 19.57 -8.43
C ALA A 216 -6.68 19.46 -7.03
N GLY A 217 -7.24 20.56 -6.52
CA GLY A 217 -7.84 20.69 -5.20
C GLY A 217 -6.81 20.64 -4.07
N ARG A 218 -7.34 20.63 -2.84
CA ARG A 218 -6.54 20.56 -1.60
C ARG A 218 -5.89 19.19 -1.41
N LEU A 219 -4.63 19.18 -0.98
CA LEU A 219 -3.80 17.99 -0.89
C LEU A 219 -4.44 16.89 -0.03
N LEU A 220 -4.68 15.73 -0.66
CA LEU A 220 -5.23 14.50 -0.09
C LEU A 220 -6.59 14.66 0.61
N MET A 221 -7.32 15.75 0.32
CA MET A 221 -8.68 15.96 0.80
C MET A 221 -9.68 15.15 -0.03
N ARG A 222 -10.74 14.67 0.61
CA ARG A 222 -11.79 13.89 -0.09
C ARG A 222 -12.41 14.71 -1.23
N GLY A 223 -12.74 14.03 -2.33
CA GLY A 223 -13.38 14.64 -3.49
C GLY A 223 -12.47 15.49 -4.38
N THR A 224 -11.18 15.61 -4.06
CA THR A 224 -10.22 16.36 -4.88
C THR A 224 -9.58 15.49 -5.96
N TRP A 225 -9.17 16.10 -7.08
CA TRP A 225 -8.57 15.36 -8.19
C TRP A 225 -7.26 14.68 -7.78
N ASN A 226 -6.44 15.33 -6.95
CA ASN A 226 -5.17 14.73 -6.49
C ASN A 226 -5.39 13.48 -5.61
N ALA A 227 -6.51 13.42 -4.88
CA ALA A 227 -6.91 12.27 -4.08
C ALA A 227 -7.73 11.23 -4.89
N ALA A 228 -8.11 11.51 -6.13
CA ALA A 228 -8.80 10.54 -6.98
C ALA A 228 -7.82 9.48 -7.52
N LEU A 229 -8.37 8.33 -7.93
CA LEU A 229 -7.61 7.33 -8.68
C LEU A 229 -7.27 7.86 -10.10
N PRO A 230 -6.13 7.46 -10.69
CA PRO A 230 -5.90 7.64 -12.12
C PRO A 230 -6.96 6.91 -12.95
N PRO A 231 -7.27 7.37 -14.18
CA PRO A 231 -8.40 6.87 -14.97
C PRO A 231 -8.50 5.33 -15.10
N ALA A 232 -7.37 4.65 -15.32
CA ALA A 232 -7.35 3.20 -15.46
C ALA A 232 -7.72 2.45 -14.16
N LEU A 233 -7.29 2.95 -13.00
CA LEU A 233 -7.65 2.38 -11.71
C LEU A 233 -9.06 2.78 -11.29
N ASP A 234 -9.49 4.00 -11.61
CA ASP A 234 -10.88 4.44 -11.40
C ASP A 234 -11.88 3.56 -12.17
N ALA A 235 -11.56 3.21 -13.42
CA ALA A 235 -12.35 2.27 -14.21
C ALA A 235 -12.40 0.88 -13.54
N ALA A 236 -11.25 0.36 -13.08
CA ALA A 236 -11.19 -0.91 -12.37
C ALA A 236 -12.02 -0.86 -11.08
N TYR A 237 -11.93 0.19 -10.27
CA TYR A 237 -12.73 0.35 -9.06
C TYR A 237 -14.23 0.38 -9.37
N LYS A 238 -14.66 1.15 -10.38
CA LYS A 238 -16.08 1.23 -10.77
C LYS A 238 -16.65 -0.12 -11.23
N GLU A 239 -15.87 -0.89 -11.98
CA GLU A 239 -16.23 -2.27 -12.33
C GLU A 239 -16.39 -3.12 -11.06
N GLY A 240 -15.41 -3.08 -10.15
CA GLY A 240 -15.42 -3.85 -8.91
C GLY A 240 -16.55 -3.46 -7.95
N GLN A 241 -16.88 -2.17 -7.87
CA GLN A 241 -17.99 -1.67 -7.06
C GLN A 241 -19.34 -2.21 -7.55
N SER A 242 -19.46 -2.51 -8.84
CA SER A 242 -20.69 -3.01 -9.46
C SER A 242 -20.89 -4.53 -9.38
N LEU A 243 -19.94 -5.27 -8.79
CA LEU A 243 -20.03 -6.72 -8.65
C LEU A 243 -21.15 -7.12 -7.68
N GLU A 244 -21.93 -8.15 -8.05
CA GLU A 244 -22.99 -8.69 -7.20
C GLU A 244 -22.42 -9.39 -5.95
N GLU A 245 -21.31 -10.11 -6.13
CA GLU A 245 -20.59 -10.79 -5.06
C GLU A 245 -19.28 -10.06 -4.76
N LYS A 246 -19.04 -9.78 -3.48
CA LYS A 246 -17.81 -9.13 -2.98
C LYS A 246 -17.48 -7.82 -3.73
N PRO A 247 -18.40 -6.83 -3.76
CA PRO A 247 -18.11 -5.54 -4.36
C PRO A 247 -16.87 -4.90 -3.73
N ASP A 248 -16.05 -4.24 -4.55
CA ASP A 248 -14.84 -3.56 -4.08
C ASP A 248 -15.19 -2.51 -3.02
N ALA A 249 -14.55 -2.58 -1.85
CA ALA A 249 -14.76 -1.63 -0.77
C ALA A 249 -13.85 -0.41 -0.90
N TRP A 250 -14.37 0.78 -0.62
CA TRP A 250 -13.58 2.01 -0.55
C TRP A 250 -13.50 2.51 0.88
N ILE A 251 -12.28 2.64 1.39
CA ILE A 251 -12.04 3.03 2.78
C ILE A 251 -11.03 4.17 2.83
N HIS A 252 -11.42 5.25 3.50
CA HIS A 252 -10.52 6.38 3.75
C HIS A 252 -9.66 6.14 4.99
N LYS A 253 -8.38 6.50 4.89
CA LYS A 253 -7.47 6.62 6.02
C LYS A 253 -6.94 8.05 6.15
N ASN A 254 -6.53 8.37 7.37
CA ASN A 254 -6.01 9.70 7.75
C ASN A 254 -4.62 9.63 8.40
N ARG A 255 -3.97 8.48 8.31
CA ARG A 255 -2.57 8.24 8.70
C ARG A 255 -1.89 7.41 7.61
N MET A 256 -0.59 7.24 7.75
CA MET A 256 0.23 6.40 6.86
C MET A 256 -0.35 4.99 6.83
N SER A 257 -0.51 4.38 8.00
CA SER A 257 -1.26 3.13 8.17
C SER A 257 -2.76 3.37 8.14
N GLY A 258 -3.51 2.49 7.48
CA GLY A 258 -4.97 2.48 7.59
C GLY A 258 -5.52 1.63 8.75
N LEU A 259 -4.65 1.00 9.53
CA LEU A 259 -5.00 0.09 10.63
C LEU A 259 -4.44 0.57 11.97
N TRP A 260 -4.05 1.84 12.08
CA TRP A 260 -3.44 2.40 13.28
C TRP A 260 -4.40 2.45 14.47
N GLY A 261 -3.85 2.44 15.70
CA GLY A 261 -4.64 2.68 16.92
C GLY A 261 -5.52 1.49 17.35
N ALA A 262 -6.56 1.75 18.13
CA ALA A 262 -7.44 0.70 18.65
C ALA A 262 -8.37 0.14 17.54
N ALA A 263 -9.06 1.02 16.84
CA ALA A 263 -9.94 0.70 15.71
C ALA A 263 -9.87 1.79 14.64
N THR A 264 -10.05 1.37 13.40
CA THR A 264 -10.25 2.23 12.22
C THR A 264 -11.40 1.67 11.39
N PRO A 265 -11.96 2.45 10.45
CA PRO A 265 -12.95 1.92 9.51
C PRO A 265 -12.46 0.68 8.75
N CYS A 266 -11.14 0.58 8.50
CA CYS A 266 -10.55 -0.60 7.87
C CYS A 266 -10.58 -1.82 8.80
N THR A 267 -10.16 -1.68 10.07
CA THR A 267 -10.18 -2.82 11.01
C THR A 267 -11.61 -3.30 11.26
N GLU A 268 -12.56 -2.38 11.40
CA GLU A 268 -13.98 -2.70 11.57
C GLU A 268 -14.53 -3.47 10.37
N TYR A 269 -14.24 -3.01 9.14
CA TYR A 269 -14.65 -3.71 7.93
C TYR A 269 -14.06 -5.13 7.86
N LEU A 270 -12.76 -5.26 8.12
CA LEU A 270 -12.07 -6.55 8.09
C LEU A 270 -12.64 -7.54 9.11
N GLU A 271 -12.98 -7.07 10.32
CA GLU A 271 -13.59 -7.88 11.36
C GLU A 271 -15.02 -8.31 11.00
N GLN A 272 -15.83 -7.38 10.50
CA GLN A 272 -17.21 -7.64 10.06
C GLN A 272 -17.28 -8.66 8.92
N GLU A 273 -16.38 -8.54 7.93
CA GLU A 273 -16.28 -9.46 6.79
C GLU A 273 -15.59 -10.79 7.14
N GLY A 274 -15.12 -10.97 8.39
CA GLY A 274 -14.46 -12.19 8.83
C GLY A 274 -13.09 -12.43 8.19
N ILE A 275 -12.45 -11.37 7.66
CA ILE A 275 -11.15 -11.45 6.98
C ILE A 275 -10.05 -11.78 8.00
N LYS A 276 -9.17 -12.71 7.62
CA LYS A 276 -8.03 -13.19 8.43
C LYS A 276 -6.68 -12.99 7.73
N THR A 277 -6.68 -12.88 6.41
CA THR A 277 -5.48 -12.81 5.60
C THR A 277 -5.52 -11.57 4.71
N LEU A 278 -4.42 -10.81 4.64
CA LEU A 278 -4.32 -9.57 3.89
C LEU A 278 -3.16 -9.66 2.88
N LEU A 279 -3.50 -9.51 1.61
CA LEU A 279 -2.54 -9.29 0.52
C LEU A 279 -2.34 -7.78 0.36
N PHE A 280 -1.12 -7.28 0.56
CA PHE A 280 -0.79 -5.86 0.49
C PHE A 280 -0.17 -5.50 -0.86
N ALA A 281 -0.72 -4.45 -1.48
CA ALA A 281 -0.23 -3.83 -2.70
C ALA A 281 -0.38 -2.30 -2.63
N GLY A 282 0.30 -1.57 -3.52
CA GLY A 282 0.16 -0.12 -3.66
C GLY A 282 1.42 0.68 -3.31
N VAL A 283 1.24 1.91 -2.82
CA VAL A 283 2.35 2.85 -2.58
C VAL A 283 2.21 3.59 -1.24
N ASN A 284 3.28 4.05 -0.62
CA ASN A 284 4.67 3.69 -0.87
C ASN A 284 5.05 2.42 -0.08
N THR A 285 5.87 1.54 -0.67
CA THR A 285 6.27 0.26 -0.05
C THR A 285 6.77 0.40 1.39
N ASP A 286 7.64 1.38 1.66
CA ASP A 286 8.27 1.65 2.95
C ASP A 286 7.50 2.61 3.87
N GLN A 287 6.35 3.11 3.43
CA GLN A 287 5.54 4.07 4.18
C GLN A 287 4.14 3.50 4.42
N CYS A 288 3.14 3.88 3.63
CA CYS A 288 1.76 3.50 3.86
C CYS A 288 1.52 1.99 3.79
N VAL A 289 2.23 1.29 2.88
CA VAL A 289 2.15 -0.16 2.76
C VAL A 289 2.78 -0.83 3.99
N ALA A 290 4.06 -0.54 4.28
CA ALA A 290 4.75 -1.11 5.44
C ALA A 290 4.08 -0.76 6.78
N GLY A 291 3.57 0.46 6.93
CA GLY A 291 2.85 0.89 8.14
C GLY A 291 1.55 0.11 8.34
N SER A 292 0.74 -0.01 7.29
CA SER A 292 -0.50 -0.80 7.34
C SER A 292 -0.22 -2.29 7.59
N LEU A 293 0.82 -2.83 6.95
CA LEU A 293 1.24 -4.22 7.11
C LEU A 293 1.71 -4.50 8.55
N GLN A 294 2.55 -3.64 9.13
CA GLN A 294 3.04 -3.82 10.50
C GLN A 294 1.93 -3.71 11.55
N ASP A 295 1.00 -2.76 11.40
CA ASP A 295 -0.16 -2.66 12.28
C ASP A 295 -1.07 -3.87 12.14
N ALA A 296 -1.29 -4.35 10.91
CA ALA A 296 -2.07 -5.57 10.65
C ALA A 296 -1.44 -6.80 11.31
N PHE A 297 -0.13 -6.98 11.16
CA PHE A 297 0.62 -8.06 11.81
C PHE A 297 0.47 -7.98 13.34
N THR A 298 0.69 -6.79 13.91
CA THR A 298 0.61 -6.56 15.35
C THR A 298 -0.80 -6.84 15.91
N LYS A 299 -1.83 -6.56 15.11
CA LYS A 299 -3.23 -6.85 15.45
C LYS A 299 -3.66 -8.30 15.16
N GLY A 300 -2.83 -9.09 14.49
CA GLY A 300 -3.04 -10.53 14.31
C GLY A 300 -3.63 -10.97 12.98
N TRP A 301 -3.62 -10.14 11.94
CA TRP A 301 -3.90 -10.59 10.56
C TRP A 301 -2.67 -11.25 9.95
N ASP A 302 -2.90 -12.26 9.11
CA ASP A 302 -1.82 -12.84 8.31
C ASP A 302 -1.47 -11.88 7.18
N CYS A 303 -0.22 -11.44 7.11
CA CYS A 303 0.21 -10.42 6.17
C CYS A 303 1.03 -11.01 5.04
N ILE A 304 0.67 -10.69 3.79
CA ILE A 304 1.41 -11.09 2.60
C ILE A 304 1.66 -9.88 1.74
N LEU A 305 2.92 -9.55 1.47
CA LEU A 305 3.32 -8.48 0.56
C LEU A 305 3.38 -9.01 -0.88
N ILE A 306 2.69 -8.36 -1.83
CA ILE A 306 2.84 -8.63 -3.28
C ILE A 306 3.90 -7.66 -3.81
N LYS A 307 5.17 -8.08 -3.79
CA LYS A 307 6.31 -7.14 -3.90
C LYS A 307 6.34 -6.32 -5.20
N ASP A 308 5.93 -6.91 -6.33
CA ASP A 308 5.94 -6.27 -7.64
C ASP A 308 4.69 -5.41 -7.90
N ALA A 309 3.64 -5.60 -7.11
CA ALA A 309 2.47 -4.73 -7.04
C ALA A 309 2.63 -3.63 -5.98
N CYS A 310 3.84 -3.44 -5.44
CA CYS A 310 4.23 -2.36 -4.54
C CYS A 310 5.29 -1.46 -5.18
N GLY A 311 5.28 -0.15 -4.85
CA GLY A 311 6.29 0.78 -5.37
C GLY A 311 6.68 1.86 -4.37
N THR A 312 7.95 2.30 -4.43
CA THR A 312 8.42 3.48 -3.69
C THR A 312 9.48 4.25 -4.48
N THR A 313 9.64 5.53 -4.18
CA THR A 313 10.73 6.39 -4.68
C THR A 313 11.86 6.57 -3.66
N SER A 314 11.74 5.95 -2.48
CA SER A 314 12.83 5.86 -1.51
C SER A 314 14.01 5.06 -2.07
N PRO A 315 15.22 5.18 -1.48
CA PRO A 315 16.33 4.30 -1.83
C PRO A 315 15.97 2.81 -1.71
N ASP A 316 16.59 1.97 -2.53
CA ASP A 316 16.28 0.52 -2.57
C ASP A 316 16.39 -0.16 -1.20
N SER A 317 17.31 0.28 -0.34
CA SER A 317 17.47 -0.24 1.01
C SER A 317 16.20 -0.12 1.86
N ALA A 318 15.36 0.89 1.62
CA ALA A 318 14.07 1.04 2.31
C ALA A 318 13.10 -0.07 1.89
N ARG A 319 12.98 -0.34 0.58
CA ARG A 319 12.17 -1.44 0.04
C ARG A 319 12.69 -2.79 0.51
N GLU A 320 14.01 -3.02 0.43
CA GLU A 320 14.64 -4.28 0.83
C GLU A 320 14.44 -4.58 2.32
N CYS A 321 14.49 -3.56 3.18
CA CYS A 321 14.18 -3.70 4.60
C CYS A 321 12.74 -4.19 4.83
N VAL A 322 11.78 -3.62 4.11
CA VAL A 322 10.37 -4.02 4.21
C VAL A 322 10.17 -5.45 3.70
N GLU A 323 10.71 -5.79 2.54
CA GLU A 323 10.62 -7.14 1.98
C GLU A 323 11.26 -8.18 2.91
N PHE A 324 12.44 -7.87 3.48
CA PHE A 324 13.13 -8.75 4.41
C PHE A 324 12.29 -9.02 5.66
N ASN A 325 11.81 -7.97 6.34
CA ASN A 325 11.02 -8.13 7.56
C ASN A 325 9.64 -8.74 7.28
N SER A 326 9.03 -8.42 6.14
CA SER A 326 7.78 -9.06 5.70
C SER A 326 7.97 -10.56 5.53
N ALA A 327 9.08 -11.01 4.93
CA ALA A 327 9.33 -12.43 4.68
C ALA A 327 9.76 -13.24 5.92
N ARG A 328 10.28 -12.57 6.96
CA ARG A 328 10.93 -13.22 8.11
C ARG A 328 10.19 -13.06 9.43
N THR A 329 9.47 -11.96 9.61
CA THR A 329 8.88 -11.60 10.90
C THR A 329 7.39 -11.28 10.76
N TRP A 330 7.03 -10.39 9.84
CA TRP A 330 5.66 -9.85 9.78
C TRP A 330 4.69 -10.73 9.00
N GLY A 331 5.18 -11.69 8.20
CA GLY A 331 4.34 -12.61 7.44
C GLY A 331 5.09 -13.25 6.27
N PHE A 332 4.62 -13.00 5.05
CA PHE A 332 5.17 -13.60 3.83
C PHE A 332 5.33 -12.59 2.69
N VAL A 333 6.13 -12.93 1.69
CA VAL A 333 6.29 -12.13 0.46
C VAL A 333 6.07 -13.02 -0.75
N THR A 334 5.19 -12.59 -1.65
CA THR A 334 4.96 -13.22 -2.96
C THR A 334 5.07 -12.16 -4.07
N ASP A 335 4.75 -12.54 -5.30
CA ASP A 335 4.58 -11.63 -6.42
C ASP A 335 3.26 -11.89 -7.14
N SER A 336 2.88 -10.96 -8.01
CA SER A 336 1.59 -10.96 -8.68
C SER A 336 1.39 -12.17 -9.60
N ILE A 337 2.48 -12.70 -10.16
CA ILE A 337 2.49 -13.92 -10.97
C ILE A 337 2.26 -15.16 -10.09
N GLY A 338 2.87 -15.20 -8.90
CA GLY A 338 2.64 -16.23 -7.90
C GLY A 338 1.17 -16.31 -7.48
N LEU A 339 0.56 -15.14 -7.24
CA LEU A 339 -0.88 -15.04 -6.96
C LEU A 339 -1.73 -15.57 -8.13
N GLU A 340 -1.49 -15.08 -9.35
CA GLU A 340 -2.23 -15.50 -10.53
C GLU A 340 -2.16 -17.02 -10.76
N LYS A 341 -0.96 -17.60 -10.64
CA LYS A 341 -0.76 -19.06 -10.78
C LYS A 341 -1.49 -19.85 -9.70
N GLY A 342 -1.44 -19.41 -8.45
CA GLY A 342 -2.16 -20.06 -7.34
C GLY A 342 -3.67 -20.04 -7.58
N VAL A 343 -4.22 -18.89 -7.99
CA VAL A 343 -5.64 -18.76 -8.33
C VAL A 343 -6.02 -19.65 -9.50
N LYS A 344 -5.21 -19.65 -10.57
CA LYS A 344 -5.45 -20.50 -11.75
C LYS A 344 -5.51 -21.98 -11.36
N ALA A 345 -4.55 -22.45 -10.56
CA ALA A 345 -4.53 -23.85 -10.11
C ALA A 345 -5.76 -24.20 -9.25
N MET A 346 -6.21 -23.30 -8.38
CA MET A 346 -7.43 -23.50 -7.60
C MET A 346 -8.66 -23.65 -8.51
N LEU A 347 -8.78 -22.81 -9.55
CA LEU A 347 -9.90 -22.85 -10.49
C LEU A 347 -9.88 -24.10 -11.38
N GLU A 348 -8.70 -24.54 -11.82
CA GLU A 348 -8.54 -25.77 -12.60
C GLU A 348 -8.88 -27.03 -11.79
N ALA A 349 -8.77 -26.96 -10.47
CA ALA A 349 -9.19 -28.04 -9.59
C ALA A 349 -10.72 -28.15 -9.43
N ARG A 350 -11.50 -27.09 -9.75
CA ARG A 350 -12.94 -27.01 -9.45
C ARG A 350 -13.78 -28.04 -10.17
#